data_AF-A0A931FSZ1-F1
#
_entry.id   AF-A0A931FSZ1-F1
#
_cell.length_a   1.000
_cell.length_b   1.000
_cell.length_c   1.000
_cell.angle_alpha   90.00
_cell.angle_beta   90.00
_cell.angle_gamma   90.00
#
_symmetry.space_group_name_H-M   'P 1'
#
loop_
_entity.id
_entity.type
_entity.pdbx_description
1 polymer ?
#
loop_
_entity_poly.entity_id
_entity_poly.type
_entity_poly.pdbx_seq_one_letter_code
_entity_poly.pdbx_strand_id
1 'polypeptide(L)' 'MGVTRLKRKDRRNKARANNRVARIKQLLLTPVIKNVDMDELRVQFGEAPKNKVETAEAPAAQKEEAAAE' A
#
# COMPACT_ATOMS: atom_id res chain seq x y z
N MET A 1 21.79 -39.62 4.69
CA MET A 1 21.81 -38.32 3.94
C MET A 1 20.41 -37.75 3.60
N GLY A 2 19.33 -38.10 4.32
CA GLY A 2 17.98 -37.57 4.06
C GLY A 2 17.71 -36.19 4.67
N VAL A 3 18.22 -35.95 5.88
CA VAL A 3 17.97 -34.72 6.65
C VAL A 3 18.60 -33.47 6.00
N THR A 4 19.78 -33.60 5.41
CA THR A 4 20.46 -32.49 4.72
C THR A 4 19.74 -32.08 3.43
N ARG A 5 19.20 -33.07 2.68
CA ARG A 5 18.39 -32.80 1.48
C ARG A 5 17.06 -32.12 1.84
N LEU A 6 16.43 -32.53 2.95
CA LEU A 6 15.22 -31.91 3.46
C LEU A 6 15.46 -30.43 3.82
N LYS A 7 16.50 -30.13 4.62
CA LYS A 7 16.91 -28.75 4.95
C LYS A 7 17.18 -27.89 3.70
N ARG A 8 17.76 -28.47 2.65
CA ARG A 8 18.00 -27.78 1.36
C ARG A 8 16.70 -27.52 0.59
N LYS A 9 15.71 -28.40 0.67
CA LYS A 9 14.37 -28.18 0.10
C LYS A 9 13.66 -27.04 0.83
N ASP A 10 13.71 -27.04 2.16
CA ASP A 10 13.07 -25.99 2.97
C ASP A 10 13.67 -24.61 2.71
N ARG A 11 15.00 -24.52 2.61
CA ARG A 11 15.70 -23.27 2.28
C ARG A 11 15.26 -22.73 0.90
N ARG A 12 15.14 -23.60 -0.10
CA ARG A 12 14.66 -23.23 -1.44
C ARG A 12 13.21 -22.77 -1.42
N ASN A 13 12.36 -23.43 -0.64
CA ASN A 13 10.95 -23.05 -0.51
C ASN A 13 10.79 -21.68 0.16
N LYS A 14 11.53 -21.42 1.24
CA LYS A 14 11.55 -20.11 1.91
C LYS A 14 12.02 -19.00 0.96
N ALA A 15 13.11 -19.22 0.23
CA ALA A 15 13.59 -18.26 -0.77
C ALA A 15 12.55 -17.97 -1.86
N ARG A 16 11.87 -19.00 -2.38
CA ARG A 16 10.80 -18.83 -3.37
C ARG A 16 9.61 -18.04 -2.82
N ALA A 17 9.21 -18.30 -1.57
CA ALA A 17 8.13 -17.55 -0.92
C ALA A 17 8.50 -16.07 -0.76
N ASN A 18 9.70 -15.79 -0.24
CA ASN A 18 10.20 -14.41 -0.08
C ASN A 18 10.26 -13.66 -1.41
N ASN A 19 10.71 -14.32 -2.49
CA ASN A 19 10.76 -13.71 -3.81
C ASN A 19 9.36 -13.37 -4.37
N ARG A 20 8.35 -14.21 -4.10
CA ARG A 20 6.96 -13.92 -4.48
C ARG A 20 6.42 -12.72 -3.73
N VAL A 21 6.64 -12.65 -2.42
CA VAL A 21 6.24 -11.52 -1.58
C VAL A 21 6.92 -10.23 -2.04
N ALA A 22 8.23 -10.28 -2.33
CA ALA A 22 8.96 -9.12 -2.85
C ALA A 22 8.38 -8.63 -4.18
N ARG A 23 8.06 -9.55 -5.10
CA ARG A 23 7.43 -9.20 -6.38
C ARG A 23 6.06 -8.57 -6.18
N ILE A 24 5.22 -9.10 -5.28
CA ILE A 24 3.92 -8.50 -4.96
C ILE A 24 4.10 -7.08 -4.42
N LYS A 25 5.04 -6.87 -3.49
CA LYS A 25 5.33 -5.54 -2.94
C LYS A 25 5.82 -4.56 -3.99
N GLN A 26 6.62 -5.02 -4.97
CA GLN A 26 7.05 -4.19 -6.10
C GLN A 26 5.87 -3.80 -6.99
N LEU A 27 4.95 -4.72 -7.28
CA LEU A 27 3.79 -4.48 -8.13
C LEU A 27 2.76 -3.55 -7.47
N LEU A 28 2.59 -3.68 -6.15
CA LEU A 28 1.68 -2.85 -5.36
C LEU A 28 2.34 -1.58 -4.83
N LEU A 29 3.58 -1.29 -5.21
CA LEU A 29 4.28 -0.09 -4.77
C LEU A 29 3.61 1.12 -5.43
N THR A 30 3.01 1.99 -4.61
CA THR A 30 2.60 3.33 -5.04
C THR A 30 3.80 4.27 -4.83
N PRO A 31 4.52 4.66 -5.91
CA PRO A 31 5.69 5.51 -5.74
C PRO A 31 5.25 6.89 -5.24
N VAL A 32 5.86 7.34 -4.14
CA VAL A 32 5.71 8.73 -3.70
C VAL A 32 6.56 9.59 -4.62
N ILE A 33 5.90 10.31 -5.52
CA ILE A 33 6.60 11.19 -6.46
C ILE A 33 6.89 12.51 -5.76
N LYS A 34 8.12 12.68 -5.27
CA LYS A 34 8.50 13.81 -4.40
C LYS A 34 8.64 15.15 -5.13
N ASN A 35 8.89 15.14 -6.44
CA ASN A 35 9.26 16.34 -7.23
C ASN A 35 8.41 16.51 -8.50
N VAL A 36 7.14 16.11 -8.50
CA VAL A 36 6.25 16.38 -9.64
C VAL A 36 5.57 17.73 -9.45
N ASP A 37 5.79 18.63 -10.41
CA ASP A 37 5.02 19.87 -10.52
C ASP A 37 3.63 19.55 -11.08
N MET A 38 2.63 19.68 -10.22
CA MET A 38 1.24 19.37 -10.56
C MET A 38 0.65 20.39 -11.54
N ASP A 39 1.19 21.61 -11.60
CA ASP A 39 0.66 22.67 -12.45
C ASP A 39 1.14 22.50 -13.89
N GLU A 40 2.40 22.13 -14.10
CA GLU A 40 2.91 21.73 -15.41
C GLU A 40 2.16 20.51 -15.96
N LEU A 41 1.88 19.51 -15.12
CA LEU A 41 1.13 18.34 -15.53
C LEU A 41 -0.32 18.66 -15.90
N ARG A 42 -0.98 19.58 -15.18
CA ARG A 42 -2.34 20.04 -15.53
C ARG A 42 -2.35 20.76 -16.87
N VAL A 43 -1.31 21.51 -17.20
CA VAL A 43 -1.16 22.18 -18.50
C VAL A 43 -0.93 21.17 -19.63
N GLN A 44 -0.07 20.17 -19.41
CA GLN A 44 0.26 19.18 -20.44
C GLN A 44 -0.86 18.16 -20.70
N PHE A 45 -1.60 17.75 -19.67
CA PHE A 45 -2.57 16.65 -19.75
C PHE A 45 -4.04 17.07 -19.57
N GLY A 46 -4.32 18.35 -19.25
CA GLY A 46 -5.67 18.86 -18.97
C GLY A 46 -6.24 18.39 -17.62
N GLU A 47 -7.43 18.87 -17.26
CA GLU A 47 -8.15 18.37 -16.07
C GLU A 47 -8.74 16.98 -16.35
N ALA A 48 -8.23 15.95 -15.66
CA ALA A 48 -8.84 14.61 -15.69
C ALA A 48 -10.27 14.63 -15.09
N PRO A 49 -11.20 13.77 -15.58
CA PRO A 49 -12.56 13.73 -15.07
C PRO A 49 -12.59 13.37 -13.58
N LYS A 50 -13.22 14.25 -12.79
CA LYS A 50 -13.41 14.12 -11.34
C LYS A 50 -14.33 12.94 -11.03
N ASN A 51 -13.80 11.73 -10.92
CA ASN A 51 -14.50 10.66 -10.21
C ASN A 51 -14.38 10.92 -8.70
N LYS A 52 -15.36 11.66 -8.18
CA LYS A 52 -15.66 11.77 -6.75
C LYS A 52 -15.88 10.35 -6.18
N VAL A 53 -14.98 9.92 -5.30
CA VAL A 53 -15.35 9.01 -4.21
C VAL A 53 -15.43 9.90 -2.98
N GLU A 54 -16.64 10.37 -2.71
CA GLU A 54 -17.02 10.91 -1.42
C GLU A 54 -16.91 9.76 -0.41
N THR A 55 -15.85 9.74 0.40
CA THR A 55 -15.89 9.06 1.70
C THR A 55 -16.09 10.15 2.74
N ALA A 56 -17.35 10.59 2.83
CA ALA A 56 -17.87 11.06 4.09
C ALA A 56 -17.99 9.83 5.00
N GLU A 57 -17.14 9.74 6.02
CA GLU A 57 -17.60 9.41 7.36
C GLU A 57 -16.62 10.00 8.37
N ALA A 58 -17.23 10.82 9.23
CA ALA A 58 -16.63 11.76 10.14
C ALA A 58 -16.29 11.07 11.48
N PRO A 59 -15.50 11.73 12.34
CA PRO A 59 -14.95 11.16 13.56
C PRO A 59 -16.04 11.07 14.64
N ALA A 60 -16.38 9.86 15.06
CA ALA A 60 -17.15 9.61 16.28
C ALA A 60 -16.18 9.43 17.47
N ALA A 61 -15.57 10.52 17.91
CA ALA A 61 -14.83 10.58 19.17
C ALA A 61 -14.85 12.03 19.69
N GLN A 62 -15.99 12.44 20.28
CA GLN A 62 -16.16 13.56 21.22
C GLN A 62 -17.66 13.88 21.40
N LYS A 63 -18.43 13.07 22.15
CA LYS A 63 -19.73 13.47 22.76
C LYS A 63 -20.19 12.66 24.00
N GLU A 64 -19.36 11.83 24.63
CA GLU A 64 -19.78 11.04 25.81
C GLU A 64 -19.11 11.38 27.16
N GLU A 65 -18.28 12.42 27.27
CA GLU A 65 -17.70 12.84 28.58
C GLU A 65 -18.27 14.16 29.15
N ALA A 66 -19.40 14.67 28.62
CA ALA A 66 -20.08 15.86 29.17
C ALA A 66 -21.46 15.55 29.78
N ALA A 67 -21.70 14.31 30.21
CA ALA A 67 -22.92 13.89 30.92
C ALA A 67 -22.61 13.20 32.26
N ALA A 68 -21.49 13.57 32.88
CA ALA A 68 -21.18 13.28 34.28
C ALA A 68 -20.94 14.61 35.01
N GLU A 69 -21.99 15.43 35.06
CA GLU A 69 -22.23 16.39 36.15
C GLU A 69 -23.57 16.03 36.79
#